data_AF-A0A929IQY5-F1
#
_entry.id   AF-A0A929IQY5-F1
#
_cell.length_a   1.000
_cell.length_b   1.000
_cell.length_c   1.000
_cell.angle_alpha   90.00
_cell.angle_beta   90.00
_cell.angle_gamma   90.00
#
_symmetry.space_group_name_H-M   'P 1'
#
loop_
_entity.id
_entity.type
_entity.pdbx_description
1 polymer ?
#
loop_
_entity_poly.entity_id
_entity_poly.type
_entity_poly.pdbx_seq_one_letter_code
_entity_poly.pdbx_strand_id
1 'polypeptide(L)'
;MPITPRQIRAARAMLEVKQKDLAAAAGISLATLNNIERGVADPRSSTLAAIERTLKDAGIEVEEDGLTEEVRLHRIARPNAYDTLFASQRVLEIIGPGSLYHLDRILFFARHSVAEGAMAPRICLLIEGRSRTILFDLVDFTIENDSRSAEVAGILLGCYAFHGDRLYYLDQVLEDTTTAELAEAVSRLRKFDWRPMEHPGPFFNRFDDWEGHLLGFARRPGHPMRNLVSLLVNRQQT
;
A
#
# COMPACT_ATOMS: atom_id res chain seq x y z
N MET A 1 27.78 -5.04 -2.38
CA MET A 1 28.40 -4.57 -1.11
C MET A 1 27.28 -4.17 -0.17
N PRO A 2 27.46 -4.18 1.16
CA PRO A 2 26.39 -3.77 2.08
C PRO A 2 26.11 -2.27 1.94
N ILE A 3 24.86 -1.85 2.17
CA ILE A 3 24.46 -0.44 2.13
C ILE A 3 25.38 0.46 2.98
N THR A 4 25.82 1.60 2.42
CA THR A 4 26.76 2.51 3.10
C THR A 4 26.04 3.53 4.01
N PRO A 5 26.73 4.09 5.04
CA PRO A 5 26.18 5.19 5.84
C PRO A 5 25.80 6.44 5.03
N ARG A 6 26.42 6.66 3.87
CA ARG A 6 26.09 7.77 2.96
C ARG A 6 24.77 7.48 2.24
N GLN A 7 24.61 6.27 1.70
CA GLN A 7 23.38 5.82 1.06
C GLN A 7 22.20 5.83 2.02
N ILE A 8 22.37 5.38 3.27
CA ILE A 8 21.30 5.44 4.29
C ILE A 8 20.82 6.87 4.51
N ARG A 9 21.75 7.83 4.68
CA ARG A 9 21.39 9.25 4.91
C ARG A 9 20.72 9.87 3.68
N ALA A 10 21.23 9.59 2.48
CA ALA A 10 20.65 10.06 1.23
C ALA A 10 19.23 9.49 1.03
N ALA A 11 19.04 8.20 1.27
CA ALA A 11 17.75 7.53 1.19
C ALA A 11 16.73 8.14 2.16
N ARG A 12 17.10 8.38 3.43
CA ARG A 12 16.22 9.07 4.38
C ARG A 12 15.86 10.48 3.92
N ALA A 13 16.79 11.20 3.33
CA ALA A 13 16.54 12.55 2.81
C ALA A 13 15.53 12.52 1.65
N MET A 14 15.65 11.57 0.71
CA MET A 14 14.69 11.40 -0.39
C MET A 14 13.29 11.00 0.09
N LEU A 15 13.21 10.20 1.16
CA LEU A 15 11.93 9.81 1.79
C LEU A 15 11.40 10.86 2.79
N GLU A 16 12.18 11.88 3.10
CA GLU A 16 11.89 12.88 4.15
C GLU A 16 11.54 12.27 5.53
N VAL A 17 12.15 11.13 5.87
CA VAL A 17 11.91 10.43 7.15
C VAL A 17 12.98 10.74 8.19
N LYS A 18 12.60 10.81 9.46
CA LYS A 18 13.57 11.04 10.55
C LYS A 18 14.32 9.75 10.86
N GLN A 19 15.49 9.88 11.46
CA GLN A 19 16.32 8.74 11.86
C GLN A 19 15.55 7.78 12.79
N LYS A 20 14.78 8.33 13.74
CA LYS A 20 13.94 7.52 14.64
C LYS A 20 12.87 6.69 13.91
N ASP A 21 12.34 7.20 12.80
CA ASP A 21 11.27 6.53 12.06
C ASP A 21 11.87 5.35 11.27
N LEU A 22 13.03 5.55 10.62
CA LEU A 22 13.77 4.47 9.98
C LEU A 22 14.23 3.41 11.00
N ALA A 23 14.71 3.81 12.17
CA ALA A 23 15.14 2.87 13.21
C ALA A 23 13.97 1.99 13.68
N ALA A 24 12.81 2.60 13.94
CA ALA A 24 11.60 1.89 14.34
C ALA A 24 11.13 0.93 13.23
N ALA A 25 11.06 1.40 11.98
CA ALA A 25 10.64 0.59 10.84
C ALA A 25 11.60 -0.60 10.59
N ALA A 26 12.90 -0.40 10.77
CA ALA A 26 13.91 -1.45 10.62
C ALA A 26 14.05 -2.37 11.85
N GLY A 27 13.30 -2.11 12.94
CA GLY A 27 13.34 -2.92 14.16
C GLY A 27 14.64 -2.81 14.95
N ILE A 28 15.31 -1.65 14.90
CA ILE A 28 16.60 -1.40 15.56
C ILE A 28 16.53 -0.20 16.50
N SER A 29 17.48 -0.08 17.42
CA SER A 29 17.52 1.09 18.31
C SER A 29 17.97 2.35 17.56
N LEU A 30 17.46 3.52 17.98
CA LEU A 30 17.90 4.81 17.45
C LEU A 30 19.41 5.02 17.63
N ALA A 31 19.97 4.60 18.77
CA ALA A 31 21.40 4.69 19.04
C ALA A 31 22.22 3.85 18.04
N THR A 32 21.73 2.65 17.70
CA THR A 32 22.34 1.79 16.68
C THR A 32 22.38 2.49 15.33
N LEU A 33 21.25 3.02 14.85
CA LEU A 33 21.20 3.72 13.57
C LEU A 33 22.09 4.97 13.55
N ASN A 34 22.15 5.72 14.66
CA ASN A 34 23.01 6.89 14.79
C ASN A 34 24.50 6.54 14.68
N ASN A 35 24.94 5.49 15.37
CA ASN A 35 26.33 5.01 15.27
C ASN A 35 26.66 4.58 13.84
N ILE A 36 25.75 3.86 13.18
CA ILE A 36 25.91 3.45 11.78
C ILE A 36 26.05 4.66 10.85
N GLU A 37 25.13 5.62 10.91
CA GLU A 37 25.16 6.81 10.04
C GLU A 37 26.42 7.68 10.27
N ARG A 38 27.04 7.60 11.46
CA ARG A 38 28.31 8.27 11.81
C ARG A 38 29.56 7.46 11.46
N GLY A 39 29.42 6.20 11.02
CA GLY A 39 30.55 5.29 10.80
C GLY A 39 31.26 4.89 12.10
N VAL A 40 30.55 4.90 13.22
CA VAL A 40 31.08 4.52 14.54
C VAL A 40 30.74 3.06 14.78
N ALA A 41 31.78 2.22 14.88
CA ALA A 41 31.73 0.75 15.00
C ALA A 41 31.31 0.01 13.72
N ASP A 42 31.65 -1.28 13.66
CA ASP A 42 31.29 -2.17 12.56
C ASP A 42 29.88 -2.76 12.79
N PRO A 43 28.87 -2.39 11.99
CA PRO A 43 27.53 -2.91 12.15
C PRO A 43 27.40 -4.37 11.76
N ARG A 44 26.54 -5.09 12.48
CA ARG A 44 26.21 -6.47 12.12
C ARG A 44 25.58 -6.48 10.72
N SER A 45 25.96 -7.46 9.90
CA SER A 45 25.39 -7.68 8.57
C SER A 45 23.86 -7.76 8.59
N SER A 46 23.28 -8.41 9.60
CA SER A 46 21.83 -8.50 9.78
C SER A 46 21.15 -7.14 10.03
N THR A 47 21.85 -6.20 10.67
CA THR A 47 21.36 -4.83 10.91
C THR A 47 21.35 -4.02 9.62
N LEU A 48 22.42 -4.10 8.82
CA LEU A 48 22.48 -3.45 7.51
C LEU A 48 21.41 -4.00 6.56
N ALA A 49 21.24 -5.32 6.53
CA ALA A 49 20.20 -5.98 5.74
C ALA A 49 18.78 -5.55 6.15
N ALA A 50 18.53 -5.37 7.45
CA ALA A 50 17.23 -4.88 7.93
C ALA A 50 16.96 -3.43 7.47
N ILE A 51 17.97 -2.55 7.54
CA ILE A 51 17.88 -1.17 7.05
C ILE A 51 17.64 -1.15 5.54
N GLU A 52 18.44 -1.90 4.78
CA GLU A 52 18.35 -1.97 3.32
C GLU A 52 16.98 -2.48 2.87
N ARG A 53 16.48 -3.56 3.48
CA ARG A 53 15.13 -4.08 3.23
C ARG A 53 14.06 -3.04 3.50
N THR A 54 14.14 -2.35 4.65
CA THR A 54 13.17 -1.32 5.04
C THR A 54 13.14 -0.16 4.05
N LEU A 55 14.31 0.29 3.59
CA LEU A 55 14.42 1.32 2.56
C LEU A 55 13.89 0.83 1.21
N LYS A 56 14.18 -0.42 0.84
CA LYS A 56 13.64 -1.07 -0.36
C LYS A 56 12.12 -1.13 -0.36
N ASP A 57 11.53 -1.49 0.76
CA ASP A 57 10.08 -1.53 0.92
C ASP A 57 9.45 -0.13 0.79
N ALA A 58 10.14 0.91 1.28
CA ALA A 58 9.76 2.30 1.07
C ALA A 58 9.94 2.80 -0.39
N GLY A 59 10.61 2.03 -1.25
CA GLY A 59 10.81 2.34 -2.67
C GLY A 59 12.18 2.90 -3.02
N ILE A 60 13.14 2.77 -2.11
CA ILE A 60 14.54 3.11 -2.36
C ILE A 60 15.28 1.91 -2.94
N GLU A 61 16.05 2.13 -3.99
CA GLU A 61 17.04 1.20 -4.49
C GLU A 61 18.43 1.80 -4.27
N VAL A 62 19.37 0.99 -3.82
CA VAL A 62 20.76 1.38 -3.61
C VAL A 62 21.66 0.48 -4.44
N GLU A 63 22.72 1.04 -5.00
CA GLU A 63 23.68 0.33 -5.84
C GLU A 63 25.09 0.86 -5.59
N GLU A 64 26.09 -0.01 -5.71
CA GLU A 64 27.51 0.33 -5.60
C GLU A 64 28.31 -0.59 -6.53
N ASP A 65 29.07 -0.01 -7.47
CA ASP A 65 29.88 -0.74 -8.45
C ASP A 65 31.40 -0.53 -8.26
N GLY A 66 31.80 0.05 -7.12
CA GLY A 66 33.19 0.38 -6.79
C GLY A 66 33.70 1.68 -7.44
N LEU A 67 32.97 2.25 -8.39
CA LEU A 67 33.23 3.57 -8.98
C LEU A 67 32.20 4.60 -8.52
N THR A 68 30.97 4.15 -8.28
CA THR A 68 29.81 4.97 -7.94
C THR A 68 29.04 4.38 -6.77
N GLU A 69 28.38 5.26 -6.02
CA GLU A 69 27.36 4.91 -5.02
C GLU A 69 26.06 5.61 -5.44
N GLU A 70 24.99 4.85 -5.64
CA GLU A 70 23.68 5.37 -6.06
C GLU A 70 22.60 5.17 -5.01
N VAL A 71 21.64 6.09 -5.01
CA VAL A 71 20.34 5.96 -4.31
C VAL A 71 19.25 6.44 -5.28
N ARG A 72 18.35 5.54 -5.65
CA ARG A 72 17.23 5.80 -6.56
C ARG A 72 15.90 5.66 -5.82
N LEU A 73 15.01 6.63 -5.99
CA LEU A 73 13.64 6.56 -5.46
C LEU A 73 12.67 6.23 -6.58
N HIS A 74 11.97 5.10 -6.45
CA HIS A 74 10.90 4.69 -7.34
C HIS A 74 9.62 5.48 -7.03
N ARG A 75 9.48 6.66 -7.64
CA ARG A 75 8.34 7.57 -7.42
C ARG A 75 6.99 6.99 -7.84
N ILE A 76 6.97 6.09 -8.81
CA ILE A 76 5.75 5.39 -9.24
C ILE A 76 6.09 3.91 -9.32
N ALA A 77 5.26 3.06 -8.72
CA ALA A 77 5.43 1.61 -8.76
C ALA A 77 4.12 0.90 -9.11
N ARG A 78 4.24 -0.22 -9.81
CA ARG A 78 3.13 -1.10 -10.19
C ARG A 78 3.48 -2.55 -9.85
N PRO A 79 3.19 -3.00 -8.62
CA PRO A 79 3.45 -4.38 -8.24
C PRO A 79 2.71 -5.35 -9.18
N ASN A 80 3.42 -6.35 -9.71
CA ASN A 80 2.81 -7.38 -10.56
C ASN A 80 2.28 -8.53 -9.70
N ALA A 81 1.44 -9.41 -10.29
CA ALA A 81 0.80 -10.50 -9.56
C ALA A 81 1.78 -11.52 -8.93
N TYR A 82 2.94 -11.76 -9.55
CA TYR A 82 3.94 -12.72 -9.08
C TYR A 82 4.80 -12.15 -7.93
N ASP A 83 5.07 -10.85 -7.97
CA ASP A 83 5.75 -10.10 -6.90
C ASP A 83 4.87 -9.98 -5.64
N THR A 84 3.57 -10.29 -5.76
CA THR A 84 2.56 -10.00 -4.75
C THR A 84 1.71 -11.20 -4.37
N LEU A 85 2.30 -12.40 -4.22
CA LEU A 85 1.67 -13.49 -3.43
C LEU A 85 1.16 -13.00 -2.05
N PHE A 86 1.66 -11.84 -1.59
CA PHE A 86 1.26 -11.12 -0.39
C PHE A 86 0.81 -9.68 -0.69
N ALA A 87 0.03 -9.45 -1.76
CA ALA A 87 -0.40 -8.10 -2.17
C ALA A 87 -1.13 -7.35 -1.06
N SER A 88 -2.08 -8.00 -0.39
CA SER A 88 -2.78 -7.44 0.77
C SER A 88 -1.84 -7.11 1.91
N GLN A 89 -0.86 -7.98 2.20
CA GLN A 89 0.16 -7.67 3.21
C GLN A 89 0.95 -6.42 2.83
N ARG A 90 1.35 -6.27 1.56
CA ARG A 90 2.04 -5.08 1.07
C ARG A 90 1.21 -3.82 1.27
N VAL A 91 -0.08 -3.88 0.95
CA VAL A 91 -1.03 -2.78 1.20
C VAL A 91 -1.10 -2.48 2.71
N LEU A 92 -1.25 -3.50 3.55
CA LEU A 92 -1.31 -3.37 5.01
C LEU A 92 -0.01 -2.81 5.61
N GLU A 93 1.16 -3.17 5.07
CA GLU A 93 2.46 -2.62 5.47
C GLU A 93 2.56 -1.13 5.10
N ILE A 94 2.09 -0.75 3.91
CA ILE A 94 2.10 0.64 3.45
C ILE A 94 1.22 1.53 4.33
N ILE A 95 0.01 1.06 4.66
CA ILE A 95 -0.97 1.84 5.45
C ILE A 95 -0.77 1.65 6.97
N GLY A 96 0.01 0.66 7.39
CA GLY A 96 0.19 0.30 8.78
C GLY A 96 0.98 1.34 9.58
N PRO A 97 0.87 1.33 10.91
CA PRO A 97 1.66 2.19 11.77
C PRO A 97 3.16 1.87 11.62
N GLY A 98 4.00 2.90 11.61
CA GLY A 98 5.45 2.74 11.44
C GLY A 98 5.91 2.57 9.99
N SER A 99 4.98 2.60 9.02
CA SER A 99 5.32 2.73 7.60
C SER A 99 6.14 3.99 7.35
N LEU A 100 7.18 3.87 6.51
CA LEU A 100 7.94 5.02 6.01
C LEU A 100 7.20 5.76 4.89
N TYR A 101 6.02 5.29 4.51
CA TYR A 101 5.20 5.88 3.46
C TYR A 101 4.35 7.01 4.02
N HIS A 102 4.65 8.25 3.62
CA HIS A 102 3.83 9.42 3.94
C HIS A 102 2.58 9.44 3.06
N LEU A 103 1.54 8.74 3.50
CA LEU A 103 0.30 8.54 2.77
C LEU A 103 -0.51 9.84 2.66
N ASP A 104 -0.99 10.21 1.48
CA ASP A 104 -1.86 11.37 1.26
C ASP A 104 -3.30 10.92 0.95
N ARG A 105 -3.47 9.95 0.04
CA ARG A 105 -4.78 9.43 -0.38
C ARG A 105 -4.73 7.93 -0.68
N ILE A 106 -5.80 7.22 -0.35
CA ILE A 106 -6.04 5.85 -0.81
C ILE A 106 -7.27 5.88 -1.71
N LEU A 107 -7.06 5.57 -2.99
CA LEU A 107 -8.08 5.68 -4.03
C LEU A 107 -8.51 4.28 -4.48
N PHE A 108 -9.75 3.90 -4.17
CA PHE A 108 -10.34 2.61 -4.56
C PHE A 108 -11.13 2.71 -5.86
N PHE A 109 -10.85 1.84 -6.81
CA PHE A 109 -11.64 1.74 -8.04
C PHE A 109 -11.83 0.28 -8.42
N ALA A 110 -12.86 0.01 -9.21
CA ALA A 110 -13.07 -1.30 -9.79
C ALA A 110 -12.80 -1.23 -11.29
N ARG A 111 -12.34 -2.34 -11.87
CA ARG A 111 -12.22 -2.46 -13.32
C ARG A 111 -12.61 -3.85 -13.80
N HIS A 112 -13.15 -3.94 -15.01
CA HIS A 112 -13.31 -5.22 -15.68
C HIS A 112 -11.93 -5.79 -16.03
N SER A 113 -11.78 -7.09 -15.85
CA SER A 113 -10.58 -7.79 -16.30
C SER A 113 -10.68 -8.02 -17.80
N VAL A 114 -9.59 -7.80 -18.52
CA VAL A 114 -9.48 -8.08 -19.97
C VAL A 114 -9.28 -9.58 -20.24
N ALA A 115 -9.06 -10.39 -19.19
CA ALA A 115 -8.88 -11.83 -19.34
C ALA A 115 -10.20 -12.53 -19.69
N GLU A 116 -10.18 -13.39 -20.73
CA GLU A 116 -11.33 -14.19 -21.16
C GLU A 116 -11.93 -14.98 -19.99
N GLY A 117 -13.24 -14.80 -19.76
CA GLY A 117 -14.00 -15.54 -18.73
C GLY A 117 -14.07 -14.89 -17.35
N ALA A 118 -13.42 -13.74 -17.12
CA ALA A 118 -13.57 -13.00 -15.87
C ALA A 118 -14.96 -12.33 -15.78
N MET A 119 -15.81 -12.80 -14.86
CA MET A 119 -17.17 -12.26 -14.68
C MET A 119 -17.22 -11.11 -13.68
N ALA A 120 -16.38 -11.11 -12.64
CA ALA A 120 -16.43 -10.10 -11.59
C ALA A 120 -15.37 -8.99 -11.82
N PRO A 121 -15.73 -7.71 -11.57
CA PRO A 121 -14.75 -6.64 -11.55
C PRO A 121 -13.66 -6.86 -10.49
N ARG A 122 -12.43 -6.50 -10.84
CA ARG A 122 -11.30 -6.46 -9.92
C ARG A 122 -11.29 -5.15 -9.17
N ILE A 123 -11.04 -5.23 -7.88
CA ILE A 123 -10.84 -4.08 -7.01
C ILE A 123 -9.36 -3.70 -7.12
N CYS A 124 -9.10 -2.41 -7.30
CA CYS A 124 -7.78 -1.87 -7.49
C CYS A 124 -7.58 -0.68 -6.56
N LEU A 125 -6.32 -0.43 -6.22
CA LEU A 125 -5.95 0.68 -5.36
C LEU A 125 -4.89 1.54 -6.03
N LEU A 126 -5.07 2.85 -5.99
CA LEU A 126 -4.01 3.82 -6.21
C LEU A 126 -3.71 4.47 -4.87
N ILE A 127 -2.56 4.11 -4.28
CA ILE A 127 -2.08 4.72 -3.03
C ILE A 127 -1.15 5.86 -3.41
N GLU A 128 -1.53 7.06 -3.02
CA GLU A 128 -0.73 8.26 -3.23
C GLU A 128 -0.13 8.70 -1.91
N GLY A 129 1.16 9.03 -1.95
CA GLY A 129 1.86 9.67 -0.87
C GLY A 129 2.80 10.74 -1.39
N ARG A 130 3.43 11.43 -0.44
CA ARG A 130 4.21 12.64 -0.71
C ARG A 130 5.34 12.44 -1.71
N SER A 131 6.08 11.35 -1.56
CA SER A 131 7.29 11.06 -2.36
C SER A 131 7.06 9.98 -3.42
N ARG A 132 5.98 9.20 -3.31
CA ARG A 132 5.73 8.02 -4.14
C ARG A 132 4.25 7.76 -4.36
N THR A 133 3.94 7.05 -5.44
CA THR A 133 2.61 6.55 -5.78
C THR A 133 2.71 5.07 -6.14
N ILE A 134 1.75 4.26 -5.69
CA ILE A 134 1.74 2.81 -5.92
C ILE A 134 0.39 2.41 -6.49
N LEU A 135 0.41 1.78 -7.66
CA LEU A 135 -0.78 1.31 -8.36
C LEU A 135 -0.89 -0.22 -8.23
N PHE A 136 -1.89 -0.67 -7.49
CA PHE A 136 -2.28 -2.07 -7.34
C PHE A 136 -3.45 -2.37 -8.27
N ASP A 137 -3.16 -2.56 -9.56
CA ASP A 137 -4.16 -2.87 -10.59
C ASP A 137 -3.92 -4.19 -11.32
N LEU A 138 -2.72 -4.77 -11.16
CA LEU A 138 -2.37 -6.10 -11.67
C LEU A 138 -2.62 -7.21 -10.65
N VAL A 139 -3.00 -6.85 -9.43
CA VAL A 139 -3.38 -7.76 -8.36
C VAL A 139 -4.84 -8.18 -8.51
N ASP A 140 -5.13 -9.42 -8.14
CA ASP A 140 -6.45 -10.03 -8.27
C ASP A 140 -7.30 -9.91 -6.99
N PHE A 141 -7.51 -8.68 -6.51
CA PHE A 141 -8.45 -8.44 -5.41
C PHE A 141 -9.89 -8.56 -5.93
N THR A 142 -10.60 -9.60 -5.52
CA THR A 142 -12.01 -9.81 -5.89
C THR A 142 -12.83 -10.22 -4.66
N ILE A 143 -14.14 -10.35 -4.83
CA ILE A 143 -15.10 -10.74 -3.77
C ILE A 143 -15.89 -11.99 -4.17
N GLU A 144 -15.37 -12.78 -5.10
CA GLU A 144 -16.05 -13.95 -5.68
C GLU A 144 -16.25 -15.10 -4.68
N ASN A 145 -15.44 -15.13 -3.61
CA ASN A 145 -15.54 -16.15 -2.57
C ASN A 145 -15.13 -15.60 -1.19
N ASP A 146 -15.28 -16.44 -0.17
CA ASP A 146 -14.98 -16.12 1.23
C ASP A 146 -13.56 -15.61 1.45
N SER A 147 -12.56 -16.36 0.96
CA SER A 147 -11.15 -16.04 1.19
C SER A 147 -10.78 -14.69 0.58
N ARG A 148 -11.21 -14.45 -0.67
CA ARG A 148 -10.93 -13.19 -1.36
C ARG A 148 -11.69 -12.00 -0.75
N SER A 149 -12.93 -12.23 -0.32
CA SER A 149 -13.71 -11.24 0.43
C SER A 149 -13.08 -10.89 1.78
N ALA A 150 -12.49 -11.88 2.47
CA ALA A 150 -11.76 -11.67 3.71
C ALA A 150 -10.52 -10.79 3.49
N GLU A 151 -9.78 -11.01 2.41
CA GLU A 151 -8.62 -10.20 2.04
C GLU A 151 -8.99 -8.73 1.81
N VAL A 152 -10.00 -8.47 0.98
CA VAL A 152 -10.50 -7.11 0.71
C VAL A 152 -11.04 -6.45 1.97
N ALA A 153 -11.80 -7.20 2.79
CA ALA A 153 -12.31 -6.69 4.06
C ALA A 153 -11.17 -6.35 5.05
N GLY A 154 -10.09 -7.13 5.06
CA GLY A 154 -8.89 -6.86 5.87
C GLY A 154 -8.19 -5.57 5.45
N ILE A 155 -8.01 -5.36 4.14
CA ILE A 155 -7.47 -4.11 3.59
C ILE A 155 -8.32 -2.92 4.01
N LEU A 156 -9.64 -2.98 3.77
CA LEU A 156 -10.57 -1.92 4.14
C LEU A 156 -10.56 -1.65 5.64
N LEU A 157 -10.55 -2.69 6.48
CA LEU A 157 -10.44 -2.55 7.93
C LEU A 157 -9.19 -1.76 8.32
N GLY A 158 -8.02 -2.10 7.78
CA GLY A 158 -6.78 -1.36 8.02
C GLY A 158 -6.87 0.09 7.54
N CYS A 159 -7.42 0.31 6.34
CA CYS A 159 -7.63 1.65 5.77
C CYS A 159 -8.50 2.52 6.68
N TYR A 160 -9.66 2.03 7.14
CA TYR A 160 -10.55 2.79 8.03
C TYR A 160 -9.97 2.98 9.43
N ALA A 161 -9.19 2.02 9.93
CA ALA A 161 -8.59 2.09 11.25
C ALA A 161 -7.51 3.18 11.34
N PHE A 162 -6.70 3.34 10.29
CA PHE A 162 -5.52 4.23 10.33
C PHE A 162 -5.68 5.50 9.48
N HIS A 163 -6.51 5.49 8.43
CA HIS A 163 -6.57 6.55 7.40
C HIS A 163 -8.01 6.84 6.92
N GLY A 164 -9.01 6.68 7.79
CA GLY A 164 -10.43 6.80 7.40
C GLY A 164 -10.84 8.16 6.80
N ASP A 165 -10.07 9.22 7.03
CA ASP A 165 -10.26 10.57 6.45
C ASP A 165 -9.56 10.76 5.08
N ARG A 166 -8.80 9.75 4.62
CA ARG A 166 -8.00 9.79 3.38
C ARG A 166 -8.45 8.76 2.35
N LEU A 167 -9.62 8.16 2.56
CA LEU A 167 -10.19 7.16 1.68
C LEU A 167 -11.07 7.82 0.62
N TYR A 168 -10.89 7.41 -0.62
CA TYR A 168 -11.71 7.85 -1.73
C TYR A 168 -12.05 6.66 -2.63
N TYR A 169 -13.11 6.82 -3.41
CA TYR A 169 -13.49 5.84 -4.41
C TYR A 169 -13.96 6.48 -5.70
N LEU A 170 -13.91 5.69 -6.77
CA LEU A 170 -14.47 6.05 -8.04
C LEU A 170 -15.88 5.45 -8.19
N ASP A 171 -16.87 6.29 -8.49
CA ASP A 171 -18.29 5.90 -8.60
C ASP A 171 -18.64 5.29 -9.97
N GLN A 172 -17.72 4.51 -10.54
CA GLN A 172 -17.88 3.78 -11.80
C GLN A 172 -16.87 2.62 -11.88
N VAL A 173 -17.19 1.60 -12.68
CA VAL A 173 -16.28 0.51 -13.01
C VAL A 173 -15.54 0.86 -14.30
N LEU A 174 -14.21 0.80 -14.27
CA LEU A 174 -13.35 1.12 -15.41
C LEU A 174 -13.20 -0.09 -16.36
N GLU A 175 -12.84 0.19 -17.62
CA GLU A 175 -12.51 -0.84 -18.61
C GLU A 175 -11.02 -0.76 -18.95
N ASP A 176 -10.63 0.11 -19.89
CA ASP A 176 -9.26 0.12 -20.44
C ASP A 176 -8.35 1.21 -19.86
N THR A 177 -8.71 1.81 -18.74
CA THR A 177 -7.94 2.97 -18.21
C THR A 177 -6.51 2.58 -17.85
N THR A 178 -6.33 1.40 -17.24
CA THR A 178 -5.04 0.97 -16.71
C THR A 178 -4.26 0.04 -17.63
N THR A 179 -4.74 -0.21 -18.86
CA THR A 179 -3.99 -0.97 -19.88
C THR A 179 -2.80 -0.20 -20.42
N ALA A 180 -2.78 1.13 -20.24
CA ALA A 180 -1.66 2.00 -20.61
C ALA A 180 -0.40 1.76 -19.74
N GLU A 181 0.72 2.29 -20.23
CA GLU A 181 1.99 2.37 -19.50
C GLU A 181 1.81 3.04 -18.13
N LEU A 182 2.60 2.62 -17.14
CA LEU A 182 2.40 2.98 -15.73
C LEU A 182 2.21 4.48 -15.49
N ALA A 183 3.09 5.31 -16.05
CA ALA A 183 3.01 6.76 -15.88
C ALA A 183 1.73 7.36 -16.48
N GLU A 184 1.29 6.83 -17.62
CA GLU A 184 0.07 7.26 -18.29
C GLU A 184 -1.17 6.78 -17.54
N ALA A 185 -1.21 5.52 -17.11
CA ALA A 185 -2.30 4.97 -16.30
C ALA A 185 -2.53 5.79 -15.03
N VAL A 186 -1.46 6.13 -14.29
CA VAL A 186 -1.55 7.00 -13.11
C VAL A 186 -2.02 8.41 -13.47
N SER A 187 -1.54 8.98 -14.57
CA SER A 187 -1.98 10.30 -15.06
C SER A 187 -3.47 10.32 -15.40
N ARG A 188 -3.99 9.27 -16.03
CA ARG A 188 -5.42 9.11 -16.32
C ARG A 188 -6.24 8.96 -15.03
N LEU A 189 -5.80 8.10 -14.11
CA LEU A 189 -6.48 7.87 -12.83
C LEU A 189 -6.62 9.16 -12.00
N ARG A 190 -5.60 10.02 -11.99
CA ARG A 190 -5.61 11.30 -11.27
C ARG A 190 -6.64 12.31 -11.78
N LYS A 191 -7.13 12.15 -13.01
CA LYS A 191 -8.07 13.10 -13.64
C LYS A 191 -9.54 12.77 -13.35
N PHE A 192 -9.84 11.62 -12.75
CA PHE A 192 -11.20 11.29 -12.36
C PHE A 192 -11.66 12.09 -11.15
N ASP A 193 -12.99 12.22 -11.04
CA ASP A 193 -13.65 12.81 -9.89
C ASP A 193 -13.78 11.78 -8.76
N TRP A 194 -12.75 11.75 -7.90
CA TRP A 194 -12.69 10.88 -6.73
C TRP A 194 -13.62 11.39 -5.62
N ARG A 195 -14.50 10.51 -5.13
CA ARG A 195 -15.41 10.82 -4.02
C ARG A 195 -14.82 10.36 -2.69
N PRO A 196 -14.90 11.15 -1.61
CA PRO A 196 -14.58 10.66 -0.27
C PRO A 196 -15.36 9.38 0.04
N MET A 197 -14.68 8.39 0.61
CA MET A 197 -15.28 7.12 1.00
C MET A 197 -15.55 7.14 2.51
N GLU A 198 -16.69 7.69 2.91
CA GLU A 198 -17.15 7.65 4.31
C GLU A 198 -17.65 6.25 4.70
N HIS A 199 -18.15 5.49 3.72
CA HIS A 199 -18.62 4.12 3.86
C HIS A 199 -18.32 3.34 2.58
N PRO A 200 -17.95 2.04 2.64
CA PRO A 200 -17.57 1.27 1.45
C PRO A 200 -18.76 0.81 0.60
N GLY A 201 -19.97 0.80 1.16
CA GLY A 201 -21.18 0.32 0.49
C GLY A 201 -21.44 0.93 -0.90
N PRO A 202 -21.45 2.27 -1.07
CA PRO A 202 -21.61 2.90 -2.38
C PRO A 202 -20.61 2.44 -3.45
N PHE A 203 -19.35 2.16 -3.06
CA PHE A 203 -18.34 1.62 -3.95
C PHE A 203 -18.68 0.20 -4.41
N PHE A 204 -18.96 -0.70 -3.47
CA PHE A 204 -19.30 -2.09 -3.79
C PHE A 204 -20.60 -2.21 -4.58
N ASN A 205 -21.60 -1.38 -4.28
CA ASN A 205 -22.89 -1.30 -4.97
C ASN A 205 -22.78 -0.90 -6.46
N ARG A 206 -21.58 -0.67 -6.99
CA ARG A 206 -21.34 -0.53 -8.44
C ARG A 206 -21.19 -1.87 -9.15
N PHE A 207 -20.84 -2.95 -8.45
CA PHE A 207 -20.53 -4.25 -9.06
C PHE A 207 -20.93 -5.48 -8.23
N ASP A 208 -21.36 -5.30 -6.97
CA ASP A 208 -21.94 -6.33 -6.10
C ASP A 208 -22.92 -5.67 -5.12
N ASP A 209 -23.56 -6.44 -4.24
CA ASP A 209 -24.52 -5.94 -3.26
C ASP A 209 -23.90 -5.91 -1.85
N TRP A 210 -23.64 -4.71 -1.34
CA TRP A 210 -23.11 -4.53 0.01
C TRP A 210 -24.04 -5.14 1.08
N GLU A 211 -25.33 -4.83 1.04
CA GLU A 211 -26.27 -5.22 2.10
C GLU A 211 -26.73 -6.67 1.94
N GLY A 212 -27.11 -7.06 0.73
CA GLY A 212 -27.68 -8.37 0.43
C GLY A 212 -26.65 -9.49 0.35
N HIS A 213 -25.40 -9.18 0.02
CA HIS A 213 -24.35 -10.19 -0.17
C HIS A 213 -23.17 -9.99 0.79
N LEU A 214 -22.46 -8.86 0.72
CA LEU A 214 -21.17 -8.70 1.40
C LEU A 214 -21.28 -8.66 2.93
N LEU A 215 -22.32 -8.04 3.49
CA LEU A 215 -22.56 -8.05 4.93
C LEU A 215 -22.79 -9.47 5.49
N GLY A 216 -23.19 -10.42 4.65
CA GLY A 216 -23.33 -11.82 5.03
C GLY A 216 -22.02 -12.42 5.57
N PHE A 217 -20.86 -11.98 5.06
CA PHE A 217 -19.56 -12.44 5.55
C PHE A 217 -19.27 -12.04 7.00
N ALA A 218 -19.85 -10.95 7.52
CA ALA A 218 -19.67 -10.52 8.91
C ALA A 218 -20.21 -11.52 9.93
N ARG A 219 -21.13 -12.40 9.52
CA ARG A 219 -21.70 -13.46 10.37
C ARG A 219 -20.74 -14.64 10.54
N ARG A 220 -19.72 -14.76 9.68
CA ARG A 220 -18.76 -15.87 9.71
C ARG A 220 -17.72 -15.63 10.82
N PRO A 221 -17.50 -16.61 11.73
CA PRO A 221 -16.52 -16.46 12.81
C PRO A 221 -15.12 -16.15 12.26
N GLY A 222 -14.44 -15.16 12.84
CA GLY A 222 -13.08 -14.77 12.45
C GLY A 222 -12.96 -13.97 11.16
N HIS A 223 -14.05 -13.77 10.40
CA HIS A 223 -13.98 -13.03 9.15
C HIS A 223 -13.76 -11.51 9.38
N PRO A 224 -12.78 -10.86 8.72
CA PRO A 224 -12.45 -9.44 8.93
C PRO A 224 -13.61 -8.47 8.73
N MET A 225 -14.56 -8.82 7.85
CA MET A 225 -15.81 -8.05 7.63
C MET A 225 -16.55 -7.73 8.93
N ARG A 226 -16.53 -8.63 9.93
CA ARG A 226 -17.18 -8.37 11.23
C ARG A 226 -16.58 -7.16 11.94
N ASN A 227 -15.25 -7.07 11.94
CA ASN A 227 -14.52 -5.98 12.57
C ASN A 227 -14.68 -4.69 11.75
N LEU A 228 -14.68 -4.79 10.41
CA LEU A 228 -14.93 -3.65 9.53
C LEU A 228 -16.31 -3.04 9.80
N VAL A 229 -17.37 -3.83 9.81
CA VAL A 229 -18.73 -3.36 10.10
C VAL A 229 -18.82 -2.71 11.48
N SER A 230 -18.22 -3.34 12.49
CA SER A 230 -18.20 -2.79 13.86
C SER A 230 -17.51 -1.43 13.91
N LEU A 231 -16.39 -1.28 13.19
CA LEU A 231 -15.66 -0.01 13.09
C LEU A 231 -16.49 1.07 12.39
N LEU A 232 -17.16 0.74 11.28
CA LEU A 232 -17.99 1.68 10.52
C LEU A 232 -19.16 2.21 11.35
N VAL A 233 -19.84 1.34 12.11
CA VAL A 233 -20.94 1.75 13.00
C VAL A 233 -20.47 2.74 14.06
N ASN A 234 -19.33 2.47 14.71
CA ASN A 234 -18.78 3.35 15.74
C ASN A 234 -18.40 4.74 15.17
N ARG A 235 -17.91 4.79 13.93
CA ARG A 235 -17.54 6.04 13.25
C ARG A 235 -18.74 6.90 12.87
N GLN A 236 -19.91 6.32 12.61
CA GLN A 236 -21.14 7.08 12.32
C GLN A 236 -21.77 7.72 13.57
N GLN A 237 -21.32 7.35 14.77
CA GLN A 237 -21.83 7.85 16.05
C GLN A 237 -20.97 8.97 16.65
N THR A 238 -19.82 9.30 16.03
CA THR A 238 -18.84 10.27 16.51
C THR A 238 -18.84 11.51 15.60
#